data_AF-A0A5B8NAV2-F1
#
_entry.id   AF-A0A5B8NAV2-F1
#
_cell.length_a   1.000
_cell.length_b   1.000
_cell.length_c   1.000
_cell.angle_alpha   90.00
_cell.angle_beta   90.00
_cell.angle_gamma   90.00
#
_symmetry.space_group_name_H-M   'P 1'
#
loop_
_entity.id
_entity.type
_entity.pdbx_description
1 polymer ?
#
loop_
_entity_poly.entity_id
_entity_poly.type
_entity_poly.pdbx_seq_one_letter_code
_entity_poly.pdbx_strand_id
1 'polypeptide(L)'
;MTSALRQQVHEALRELLFAAGLLLYLRATRAADAIGKWALWALAAFLVAIQASDAVGPPPPSVGALAWVAQAQWLLVLWGYWIDRHRLPVRHSLSDA
;
A
#
# COMPACT_ATOMS: atom_id res chain seq x y z
N MET A 1 -1.56 25.91 17.91
CA MET A 1 -1.33 26.18 16.47
C MET A 1 -0.26 25.27 15.87
N THR A 2 0.88 25.04 16.54
CA THR A 2 1.97 24.17 16.05
C THR A 2 1.65 22.66 16.03
N SER A 3 0.75 22.17 16.90
CA SER A 3 0.32 20.75 16.92
C SER A 3 -0.54 20.37 15.72
N ALA A 4 -1.50 21.22 15.35
CA ALA A 4 -2.40 20.99 14.21
C ALA A 4 -1.64 20.98 12.87
N LEU A 5 -0.72 21.94 12.67
CA LEU A 5 0.13 21.99 11.48
C LEU A 5 1.02 20.75 11.36
N ARG A 6 1.59 20.28 12.48
CA ARG A 6 2.40 19.06 12.51
C ARG A 6 1.59 17.84 12.11
N GLN A 7 0.39 17.70 12.66
CA GLN A 7 -0.51 16.59 12.35
C GLN A 7 -0.90 16.60 10.86
N GLN A 8 -1.27 17.75 10.30
CA GLN A 8 -1.58 17.90 8.88
C GLN A 8 -0.41 17.49 7.96
N VAL A 9 0.83 17.82 8.34
CA VAL A 9 2.03 17.40 7.58
C VAL A 9 2.24 15.88 7.64
N HIS A 10 2.02 15.24 8.79
CA HIS A 10 2.15 13.78 8.92
C HIS A 10 1.16 13.02 8.04
N GLU A 11 -0.11 13.47 8.01
CA GLU A 11 -1.16 12.90 7.16
C GLU A 11 -0.78 13.02 5.68
N ALA A 12 -0.38 14.22 5.24
CA ALA A 12 0.03 14.48 3.86
C ALA A 12 1.25 13.63 3.43
N LEU A 13 2.24 13.44 4.33
CA LEU A 13 3.40 12.59 4.05
C LEU A 13 2.98 11.13 3.84
N ARG A 14 2.08 10.60 4.68
CA ARG A 14 1.61 9.21 4.59
C ARG A 14 0.93 8.95 3.25
N GLU A 15 0.02 9.84 2.85
CA GLU A 15 -0.71 9.75 1.58
C GLU A 15 0.21 9.91 0.38
N LEU A 16 1.14 10.87 0.43
CA LEU A 16 2.11 11.08 -0.63
C LEU A 16 3.05 9.88 -0.81
N LEU A 17 3.54 9.29 0.28
CA LEU A 17 4.38 8.09 0.22
C LEU A 17 3.64 6.91 -0.38
N PHE A 18 2.37 6.71 -0.01
CA PHE A 18 1.54 5.68 -0.60
C PHE A 18 1.34 5.89 -2.11
N ALA A 19 0.94 7.10 -2.51
CA ALA A 19 0.71 7.43 -3.92
C ALA A 19 1.99 7.32 -4.76
N ALA A 20 3.11 7.82 -4.23
CA ALA A 20 4.42 7.72 -4.87
C ALA A 20 4.85 6.25 -5.02
N GLY A 21 4.71 5.44 -3.97
CA GLY A 21 5.03 4.01 -4.02
C GLY A 21 4.20 3.27 -5.05
N LEU A 22 2.89 3.50 -5.09
CA LEU A 22 1.98 2.89 -6.07
C LEU A 22 2.34 3.33 -7.50
N LEU A 23 2.62 4.61 -7.71
CA LEU A 23 3.01 5.14 -9.02
C LEU A 23 4.34 4.56 -9.50
N LEU A 24 5.34 4.47 -8.62
CA LEU A 24 6.63 3.86 -8.93
C LEU A 24 6.46 2.39 -9.30
N TYR A 25 5.66 1.64 -8.53
CA TYR A 25 5.39 0.23 -8.80
C TYR A 25 4.68 0.01 -10.14
N LEU A 26 3.69 0.85 -10.48
CA LEU A 26 3.00 0.83 -11.77
C LEU A 26 3.90 1.21 -12.94
N ARG A 27 4.88 2.09 -12.74
CA ARG A 27 5.87 2.45 -13.77
C ARG A 27 6.92 1.37 -13.97
N ALA A 28 7.31 0.69 -12.90
CA ALA A 28 8.31 -0.36 -12.93
C ALA A 28 7.76 -1.71 -13.39
N THR A 29 6.45 -1.94 -13.31
CA THR A 29 5.84 -3.25 -13.58
C THR A 29 4.58 -3.16 -14.45
N ARG A 30 4.39 -4.15 -15.32
CA ARG A 30 3.16 -4.35 -16.09
C ARG A 30 2.45 -5.64 -15.66
N ALA A 31 1.12 -5.63 -15.69
CA ALA A 31 0.34 -6.83 -15.43
C ALA A 31 0.59 -7.89 -16.53
N ALA A 32 0.88 -9.12 -16.12
CA ALA A 32 1.03 -10.25 -17.04
C ALA A 32 -0.32 -10.82 -17.49
N ASP A 33 -1.34 -10.66 -16.63
CA ASP A 33 -2.69 -11.19 -16.81
C ASP A 33 -3.73 -10.32 -16.09
N ALA A 34 -5.00 -10.75 -16.14
CA ALA A 34 -6.09 -10.05 -15.47
C ALA A 34 -5.95 -10.05 -13.93
N ILE A 35 -5.36 -11.09 -13.34
CA ILE A 35 -5.15 -11.18 -11.88
C ILE A 35 -4.18 -10.08 -11.46
N GLY A 36 -3.04 -9.93 -12.12
CA GLY A 36 -2.05 -8.90 -11.81
C GLY A 36 -2.57 -7.47 -11.95
N LYS A 37 -3.61 -7.25 -12.78
CA LYS A 37 -4.33 -5.97 -12.88
C LYS A 37 -5.25 -5.75 -11.68
N TRP A 38 -6.17 -6.68 -11.42
CA TRP A 38 -7.22 -6.49 -10.42
C TRP A 38 -6.72 -6.67 -8.99
N ALA A 39 -5.80 -7.60 -8.75
CA ALA A 39 -5.25 -7.86 -7.41
C ALA A 39 -4.50 -6.64 -6.85
N LEU A 40 -3.77 -5.90 -7.69
CA LEU A 40 -3.09 -4.68 -7.27
C LEU A 40 -4.09 -3.58 -6.89
N TRP A 41 -5.11 -3.33 -7.72
CA TRP A 41 -6.12 -2.32 -7.41
C TRP A 41 -6.95 -2.69 -6.18
N ALA A 42 -7.24 -3.97 -5.98
CA ALA A 42 -7.90 -4.47 -4.77
C ALA A 42 -7.03 -4.23 -3.53
N LEU A 43 -5.74 -4.54 -3.58
CA LEU A 43 -4.81 -4.25 -2.48
C LEU A 43 -4.72 -2.74 -2.21
N ALA A 44 -4.59 -1.92 -3.24
CA ALA A 44 -4.53 -0.46 -3.11
C ALA A 44 -5.80 0.11 -2.47
N ALA A 45 -6.98 -0.31 -2.94
CA ALA A 45 -8.26 0.09 -2.37
C ALA A 45 -8.41 -0.37 -0.91
N PHE A 46 -7.97 -1.59 -0.61
CA PHE A 46 -8.01 -2.13 0.75
C PHE A 46 -7.10 -1.35 1.71
N LEU A 47 -5.89 -0.99 1.28
CA LEU A 47 -4.98 -0.14 2.07
C LEU A 47 -5.57 1.25 2.32
N VAL A 48 -6.19 1.86 1.31
CA VAL A 48 -6.91 3.13 1.48
C VAL A 48 -8.05 3.00 2.49
N ALA A 49 -8.81 1.90 2.45
CA ALA A 49 -9.88 1.66 3.41
C ALA A 49 -9.37 1.49 4.84
N ILE A 50 -8.25 0.78 5.04
CA ILE A 50 -7.60 0.67 6.36
C ILE A 50 -7.18 2.06 6.85
N GLN A 51 -6.55 2.86 6.01
CA GLN A 51 -6.09 4.20 6.38
C GLN A 51 -7.27 5.15 6.69
N ALA A 52 -8.38 5.02 5.96
CA ALA A 52 -9.60 5.77 6.25
C ALA A 52 -10.26 5.34 7.57
N SER A 53 -10.07 4.08 7.98
CA SER A 53 -10.61 3.58 9.24
C SER A 53 -10.00 4.26 10.47
N ASP A 54 -8.77 4.77 10.38
CA ASP A 54 -8.12 5.54 11.45
C ASP A 54 -8.89 6.81 11.82
N ALA A 55 -9.66 7.39 10.88
CA ALA A 55 -10.44 8.60 11.13
C ALA A 55 -11.75 8.36 11.90
N VAL A 56 -12.24 7.11 11.92
CA VAL A 56 -13.57 6.76 12.45
C VAL A 56 -13.55 5.63 13.49
N GLY A 57 -12.41 4.96 13.63
CA GLY A 57 -12.26 3.78 14.48
C GLY A 57 -12.03 4.13 15.95
N PRO A 58 -12.70 3.45 16.91
CA PRO A 58 -12.31 3.55 18.30
C PRO A 58 -10.90 2.96 18.49
N PRO A 59 -10.14 3.42 19.50
CA PRO A 59 -8.84 2.83 19.81
C PRO A 59 -8.98 1.32 20.10
N PRO A 60 -7.93 0.52 19.83
CA PRO A 60 -7.99 -0.93 20.03
C PRO A 60 -8.45 -1.29 21.45
N PRO A 61 -9.39 -2.23 21.62
CA PRO A 61 -10.01 -2.52 22.92
C PRO A 61 -9.05 -3.20 23.90
N SER A 62 -7.93 -3.75 23.42
CA SER A 62 -6.90 -4.36 24.25
C SER A 62 -5.56 -4.50 23.49
N VAL A 63 -4.47 -4.72 24.24
CA VAL A 63 -3.15 -5.06 23.67
C VAL A 63 -3.21 -6.37 22.89
N GLY A 64 -4.02 -7.35 23.33
CA GLY A 64 -4.19 -8.61 22.64
C GLY A 64 -4.83 -8.45 21.24
N ALA A 65 -5.81 -7.55 21.12
CA ALA A 65 -6.40 -7.21 19.82
C ALA A 65 -5.35 -6.59 18.89
N LEU A 66 -4.53 -5.67 19.40
CA LEU A 66 -3.45 -5.06 18.63
C LEU A 66 -2.43 -6.10 18.14
N ALA A 67 -2.05 -7.07 18.99
CA ALA A 67 -1.11 -8.12 18.63
C ALA A 67 -1.62 -8.97 17.45
N TRP A 68 -2.90 -9.36 17.48
CA TRP A 68 -3.50 -10.12 16.38
C TRP A 68 -3.61 -9.32 15.08
N VAL A 69 -4.01 -8.04 15.15
CA VAL A 69 -4.06 -7.17 13.97
C VAL A 69 -2.68 -7.00 13.37
N ALA A 70 -1.65 -6.79 14.19
CA ALA A 70 -0.27 -6.70 13.73
C ALA A 70 0.18 -7.98 13.01
N GLN A 71 -0.17 -9.16 13.52
CA GLN A 71 0.12 -10.42 12.84
C GLN A 71 -0.66 -10.56 11.53
N ALA A 72 -1.91 -10.10 11.49
CA ALA A 72 -2.71 -10.12 10.26
C ALA A 72 -2.12 -9.24 9.14
N GLN A 73 -1.25 -8.26 9.44
CA GLN A 73 -0.58 -7.46 8.42
C GLN A 73 0.33 -8.31 7.51
N TRP A 74 0.78 -9.48 7.95
CA TRP A 74 1.52 -10.42 7.08
C TRP A 74 0.68 -10.91 5.88
N LEU A 75 -0.64 -10.89 5.98
CA LEU A 75 -1.52 -11.19 4.85
C LEU A 75 -1.34 -10.19 3.70
N LEU A 76 -1.06 -8.92 4.01
CA LEU A 76 -0.79 -7.89 3.01
C LEU A 76 0.53 -8.16 2.27
N VAL A 77 1.54 -8.63 2.99
CA VAL A 77 2.85 -9.02 2.41
C VAL A 77 2.67 -10.21 1.48
N LEU A 78 1.94 -11.24 1.93
CA LEU A 78 1.64 -12.41 1.10
C LEU A 78 0.85 -12.03 -0.15
N TRP A 79 -0.11 -11.10 -0.03
CA TRP A 79 -0.86 -10.57 -1.16
C TRP A 79 0.06 -9.82 -2.13
N GLY A 80 0.95 -8.95 -1.64
CA GLY A 80 1.95 -8.27 -2.45
C GLY A 80 2.83 -9.24 -3.23
N TYR A 81 3.33 -10.28 -2.56
CA TYR A 81 4.12 -11.34 -3.20
C TYR A 81 3.32 -12.10 -4.27
N TRP A 82 2.04 -12.37 -4.03
CA TRP A 82 1.17 -12.99 -5.02
C TRP A 82 0.94 -12.06 -6.23
N ILE A 83 0.76 -10.75 -6.01
CA ILE A 83 0.67 -9.75 -7.10
C ILE A 83 1.95 -9.75 -7.93
N ASP A 84 3.13 -9.75 -7.30
CA ASP A 84 4.43 -9.75 -7.99
C ASP A 84 4.58 -10.94 -8.93
N ARG A 85 4.07 -12.12 -8.56
CA ARG A 85 4.06 -13.30 -9.45
C ARG A 85 3.22 -13.11 -10.73
N HIS A 86 2.27 -12.18 -10.73
CA HIS A 86 1.39 -11.87 -11.85
C HIS A 86 1.78 -10.54 -12.54
N ARG A 87 2.94 -9.97 -12.19
CA ARG A 87 3.47 -8.75 -12.82
C ARG A 87 4.89 -8.96 -13.29
N LEU A 88 5.21 -8.31 -14.39
CA LEU A 88 6.53 -8.39 -15.02
C LEU A 88 7.21 -7.02 -14.95
N PRO A 89 8.53 -6.98 -14.69
CA PRO A 89 9.28 -5.73 -14.75
C PRO A 89 9.26 -5.17 -16.18
N VAL A 90 9.12 -3.85 -16.28
CA VAL A 90 9.30 -3.13 -17.54
C VAL A 90 10.79 -3.13 -17.87
N ARG A 91 11.17 -3.71 -19.02
CA ARG A 91 12.56 -3.74 -19.46
C ARG A 91 12.91 -2.38 -20.08
N HIS A 92 13.87 -1.67 -19.50
CA HIS A 92 14.57 -0.61 -20.20
C HIS A 92 15.68 -1.25 -21.04
N SER A 93 15.63 -1.09 -22.36
CA SER A 93 16.67 -1.57 -23.27
C SER A 93 17.93 -0.75 -23.09
N LEU A 94 18.98 -1.33 -22.52
CA LEU A 94 20.33 -0.74 -22.47
C LEU A 94 21.11 -1.00 -23.77
N SER A 95 20.44 -1.03 -24.94
CA SER A 95 21.04 -1.46 -26.22
C SER A 95 21.60 -0.33 -27.08
N ASP A 96 21.59 0.91 -26.62
CA ASP A 96 21.91 2.09 -27.43
C ASP A 96 23.22 2.78 -26.99
N ALA A 97 24.15 2.02 -26.41
CA ALA A 97 25.51 2.45 -26.07
C ALA A 97 26.54 1.58 -26.80
#